data_AF-A0A2V8C621-F1
#
_entry.id   AF-A0A2V8C621-F1
#
_cell.length_a   1.000
_cell.length_b   1.000
_cell.length_c   1.000
_cell.angle_alpha   90.00
_cell.angle_beta   90.00
_cell.angle_gamma   90.00
#
_symmetry.space_group_name_H-M   'P 1'
#
loop_
_entity.id
_entity.type
_entity.pdbx_description
1 polymer ?
#
loop_
_entity_poly.entity_id
_entity_poly.type
_entity_poly.pdbx_seq_one_letter_code
_entity_poly.pdbx_strand_id
1 'polypeptide(L)' 'GIDLARALISRRPDLPVVLMSGYTEETLPLENVEERFSLLHKPFTPRELRQRIREVLDR' A
#
# COMPACT_ATOMS: atom_id res chain seq x y z
N GLY A 1 -2.97 -10.18 2.74
CA GLY A 1 -2.99 -8.91 1.98
C GLY A 1 -1.72 -8.72 1.18
N ILE A 2 -0.56 -8.69 1.85
CA ILE A 2 0.75 -8.47 1.23
C ILE A 2 1.09 -9.53 0.17
N ASP A 3 0.83 -10.82 0.41
CA ASP A 3 1.19 -11.86 -0.57
C ASP A 3 0.37 -11.78 -1.86
N LEU A 4 -0.89 -11.34 -1.78
CA LEU A 4 -1.69 -11.04 -2.97
C LEU A 4 -1.11 -9.86 -3.74
N ALA A 5 -0.74 -8.79 -3.03
CA ALA A 5 -0.10 -7.63 -3.64
C ALA A 5 1.21 -8.00 -4.34
N ARG A 6 2.05 -8.84 -3.71
CA ARG A 6 3.27 -9.39 -4.32
C ARG A 6 2.96 -10.20 -5.57
N ALA A 7 2.00 -11.13 -5.50
CA ALA A 7 1.61 -11.96 -6.63
C ALA A 7 1.07 -11.14 -7.82
N LEU A 8 0.33 -10.04 -7.54
CA LEU A 8 -0.18 -9.15 -8.57
C LEU A 8 0.93 -8.33 -9.22
N ILE A 9 1.86 -7.77 -8.44
CA ILE A 9 3.01 -7.01 -8.98
C ILE A 9 3.93 -7.91 -9.79
N SER A 10 4.18 -9.15 -9.37
CA SER A 10 4.97 -10.11 -10.16
C SER A 10 4.39 -10.39 -11.55
N ARG A 11 3.07 -10.23 -11.72
CA ARG A 11 2.37 -10.43 -13.01
C ARG A 11 2.20 -9.12 -13.77
N ARG A 12 2.09 -7.99 -13.06
CA ARG A 12 1.83 -6.64 -13.58
C ARG A 12 2.71 -5.65 -12.82
N PRO A 13 3.98 -5.45 -13.23
CA PRO A 13 4.93 -4.60 -12.51
C PRO A 13 4.46 -3.15 -12.34
N ASP A 14 3.71 -2.63 -13.31
CA ASP A 14 3.20 -1.26 -13.32
C ASP A 14 1.87 -1.10 -12.57
N LEU A 15 1.36 -2.15 -11.90
CA LEU A 15 0.08 -2.08 -11.20
C LEU A 15 0.21 -1.23 -9.92
N PRO A 16 -0.51 -0.10 -9.81
CA PRO A 16 -0.57 0.69 -8.60
C PRO A 16 -1.19 -0.11 -7.45
N VAL A 17 -0.49 -0.23 -6.31
CA VAL A 17 -1.01 -0.92 -5.13
C VAL A 17 -0.90 -0.04 -3.88
N VAL A 18 -2.03 0.14 -3.20
CA VAL A 18 -2.12 0.78 -1.90
C VAL A 18 -2.48 -0.28 -0.85
N LEU A 19 -1.58 -0.49 0.11
CA LEU A 19 -1.80 -1.33 1.28
C LEU A 19 -2.34 -0.50 2.42
N MET A 20 -3.38 -1.00 3.12
CA MET A 20 -3.96 -0.30 4.26
C MET A 20 -3.62 -1.03 5.56
N SER A 21 -2.69 -0.50 6.35
CA SER A 21 -2.26 -1.09 7.63
C SER A 21 -3.02 -0.46 8.80
N GLY A 22 -3.34 -1.22 9.85
CA GLY A 22 -4.05 -0.69 11.01
C GLY A 22 -3.90 -1.59 12.23
N TYR A 23 -3.26 -1.02 13.26
CA TYR A 23 -3.01 -1.55 14.61
C TYR A 23 -2.26 -2.88 14.74
N THR A 24 -1.49 -2.92 15.83
CA THR A 24 -0.63 -3.99 16.38
C THR A 24 0.60 -4.35 15.57
N GLU A 25 1.75 -3.80 15.99
CA GLU A 25 2.86 -4.50 16.68
C GLU A 25 3.35 -5.87 16.20
N GLU A 26 2.71 -6.53 15.23
CA GLU A 26 3.38 -7.57 14.48
C GLU A 26 4.30 -6.88 13.49
N THR A 27 5.58 -7.03 13.79
CA THR A 27 6.76 -6.55 13.09
C THR A 27 6.79 -7.13 11.66
N LEU A 28 5.82 -6.76 10.83
CA LEU A 28 6.03 -6.80 9.40
C LEU A 28 7.24 -5.90 9.16
N PRO A 29 8.28 -6.37 8.44
CA PRO A 29 9.38 -5.50 8.05
C PRO A 29 8.82 -4.49 7.04
N LEU A 30 8.16 -3.46 7.55
CA LEU A 30 7.53 -2.36 6.80
C LEU A 30 8.58 -1.66 5.95
N GLU A 31 9.84 -1.67 6.38
CA GLU A 31 10.99 -1.16 5.63
C GLU A 31 11.06 -1.73 4.20
N ASN A 32 10.83 -3.04 4.02
CA ASN A 32 10.86 -3.67 2.68
C ASN A 32 9.55 -3.51 1.89
N VAL A 33 8.47 -3.11 2.56
CA VAL A 33 7.14 -2.95 1.95
C VAL A 33 6.96 -1.51 1.45
N GLU A 34 7.48 -0.51 2.16
CA GLU A 34 7.44 0.90 1.75
C GLU A 34 8.19 1.17 0.45
N GLU A 35 9.28 0.45 0.17
CA GLU A 35 10.03 0.61 -1.07
C GLU A 35 9.25 0.23 -2.33
N ARG A 36 8.25 -0.67 -2.21
CA ARG A 36 7.48 -1.19 -3.36
C ARG A 36 5.99 -0.89 -3.33
N PHE A 37 5.42 -0.56 -2.17
CA PHE A 37 3.98 -0.38 -2.00
C PHE A 37 3.66 0.94 -1.31
N SER A 38 2.58 1.59 -1.73
CA SER A 38 2.05 2.75 -1.01
C SER A 38 1.27 2.31 0.22
N LEU A 39 1.58 2.87 1.39
CA LEU A 39 0.95 2.51 2.67
C LEU A 39 0.00 3.58 3.21
N LEU A 40 -1.27 3.22 3.44
CA LEU A 40 -2.29 4.08 4.06
C LEU A 40 -2.64 3.56 5.46
N HIS A 41 -2.24 4.31 6.48
CA HIS A 41 -2.49 3.92 7.87
C HIS A 41 -3.96 4.13 8.24
N LYS A 42 -4.52 3.17 8.97
CA LYS A 42 -5.85 3.23 9.57
C LYS A 42 -5.74 3.77 11.01
N PRO A 43 -6.73 4.54 11.47
CA PRO A 43 -7.88 5.03 10.70
C PRO A 43 -7.47 6.13 9.71
N PHE A 44 -8.15 6.18 8.58
CA PHE A 44 -8.00 7.25 7.58
C PHE A 44 -9.37 7.83 7.21
N THR A 45 -9.37 9.09 6.80
CA THR A 45 -10.51 9.81 6.25
C THR A 45 -10.68 9.50 4.76
N PRO A 46 -11.90 9.67 4.20
CA PRO A 46 -12.11 9.57 2.76
C PRO A 46 -11.24 10.54 1.94
N ARG A 47 -10.84 11.68 2.52
CA ARG A 47 -9.96 12.65 1.87
C ARG A 47 -8.54 12.08 1.72
N GLU A 48 -8.01 11.47 2.77
CA GLU A 48 -6.68 10.84 2.76
C GLU A 48 -6.63 9.67 1.78
N LEU A 49 -7.70 8.86 1.71
CA LEU A 49 -7.78 7.80 0.70
C LEU A 49 -7.75 8.36 -0.73
N ARG A 50 -8.55 9.38 -1.04
CA ARG A 50 -8.57 10.00 -2.38
C ARG A 50 -7.22 10.58 -2.76
N GLN A 51 -6.59 11.28 -1.82
CA GLN A 51 -5.28 11.86 -2.03
C GLN A 51 -4.26 10.76 -2.34
N ARG A 52 -4.24 9.68 -1.55
CA ARG A 52 -3.32 8.58 -1.79
C ARG A 52 -3.55 7.89 -3.13
N ILE A 53 -4.80 7.66 -3.52
CA ILE A 53 -5.11 7.08 -4.84
C ILE A 53 -4.53 7.95 -5.96
N ARG A 54 -4.70 9.27 -5.88
CA ARG A 54 -4.17 10.22 -6.86
C ARG A 54 -2.63 10.18 -6.91
N GLU A 55 -1.98 10.16 -5.76
CA GLU A 55 -0.52 10.11 -5.65
C GLU A 55 0.10 8.87 -6.34
N VAL A 56 -0.59 7.73 -6.37
CA VAL A 56 -0.07 6.51 -7.03
C VAL A 56 -0.48 6.45 -8.51
N LEU A 57 -1.59 7.06 -8.91
CA LEU A 57 -2.04 7.08 -10.31
C LEU A 57 -1.37 8.16 -11.16
N ASP A 58 -0.92 9.26 -10.55
CA ASP A 58 -0.29 10.39 -11.24
C ASP A 58 1.24 10.25 -11.33
N ARG A 59 1.80 9.09 -10.95
CA ARG A 59 3.23 8.76 -11.00
C ARG A 59 3.64 8.07 -12.30
#